data_AF-A0A3N5JRH5-F1
#
_entry.id   AF-A0A3N5JRH5-F1
#
_cell.length_a   1.000
_cell.length_b   1.000
_cell.length_c   1.000
_cell.angle_alpha   90.00
_cell.angle_beta   90.00
_cell.angle_gamma   90.00
#
_symmetry.space_group_name_H-M   'P 1'
#
loop_
_entity.id
_entity.type
_entity.pdbx_description
1 polymer ?
#
loop_
_entity_poly.entity_id
_entity_poly.type
_entity_poly.pdbx_seq_one_letter_code
_entity_poly.pdbx_strand_id
1 'polypeptide(L)'
;MNFDYKKTLDLVKGGLLNPAATWNSYLGENPNWQQTLVVLTAPLILANIVLGLLLSRMMGTVSPFGLAGNWFAALVLGLVMACAAFAVAVFVFNFLAGVFGGKPDFSRAFAAISLAAIPAWVAGIVGAAVPWLGPLISLAGAIVTLVFLYKILPLALGVPDSKRVLHFVVSLVLILVIDIVIATVLGIGRAGTGGSSYDLGDRGTGRDAGSMPGVFGEVGRQAELMAEAGEDRYEPPGDGMVSREQARWVAGVVDKSRLAYEEEMARLQKLAEEVDDKENPSPGDMVKMYQGMGSVLSLNTVEMEVVKSGGGNWAEYLWVKEQLRNAQLQRGEGSDTLAHNYELYQELEDTLQGQL
;
A
#
# COMPACT_ATOMS: atom_id res chain seq x y z
N MET A 1 12.09 20.11 -20.29
CA MET A 1 11.41 19.06 -21.10
C MET A 1 9.94 19.18 -20.81
N ASN A 2 9.09 19.22 -21.84
CA ASN A 2 7.64 19.35 -21.66
C ASN A 2 6.96 18.02 -21.93
N PHE A 3 5.88 17.73 -21.22
CA PHE A 3 5.01 16.58 -21.49
C PHE A 3 4.37 16.73 -22.87
N ASP A 4 4.49 15.70 -23.71
CA ASP A 4 3.87 15.63 -25.04
C ASP A 4 2.87 14.48 -25.07
N TYR A 5 1.59 14.84 -24.94
CA TYR A 5 0.50 13.87 -24.89
C TYR A 5 0.34 13.10 -26.22
N LYS A 6 0.62 13.73 -27.37
CA LYS A 6 0.47 13.09 -28.68
C LYS A 6 1.51 12.00 -28.82
N LYS A 7 2.77 12.34 -28.52
CA LYS A 7 3.87 11.38 -28.53
C LYS A 7 3.62 10.23 -27.55
N THR A 8 3.10 10.53 -26.35
CA THR A 8 2.72 9.50 -25.38
C THR A 8 1.71 8.51 -25.98
N LEU A 9 0.62 9.02 -26.57
CA LEU A 9 -0.43 8.19 -27.17
C LEU A 9 0.08 7.38 -28.36
N ASP A 10 0.94 7.97 -29.19
CA ASP A 10 1.53 7.29 -30.35
C ASP A 10 2.45 6.15 -29.91
N LEU A 11 3.25 6.36 -28.86
CA LEU A 11 4.08 5.30 -28.27
C LEU A 11 3.23 4.18 -27.65
N VAL A 12 2.14 4.51 -26.95
CA VAL A 12 1.24 3.51 -26.36
C VAL A 12 0.54 2.69 -27.45
N LYS A 13 -0.08 3.36 -28.42
CA LYS A 13 -0.77 2.68 -29.53
C LYS A 13 0.20 1.87 -30.38
N GLY A 14 1.33 2.46 -30.73
CA GLY A 14 2.38 1.80 -31.49
C GLY A 14 2.99 0.62 -30.74
N GLY A 15 3.25 0.77 -29.44
CA GLY A 15 3.78 -0.30 -28.59
C GLY A 15 2.86 -1.51 -28.51
N LEU A 16 1.54 -1.32 -28.55
CA LEU A 16 0.56 -2.40 -28.57
C LEU A 16 0.33 -3.01 -29.96
N LEU A 17 0.20 -2.17 -30.99
CA LEU A 17 -0.24 -2.60 -32.32
C LEU A 17 0.93 -2.96 -33.25
N ASN A 18 2.04 -2.24 -33.14
CA ASN A 18 3.23 -2.38 -34.00
C ASN A 18 4.54 -2.32 -33.19
N PRO A 19 4.71 -3.18 -32.16
CA PRO A 19 5.76 -3.05 -31.15
C PRO A 19 7.17 -2.90 -31.74
N ALA A 20 7.58 -3.77 -32.65
CA ALA A 20 8.93 -3.75 -33.20
C ALA A 20 9.27 -2.44 -33.94
N ALA A 21 8.31 -1.89 -34.70
CA ALA A 21 8.49 -0.63 -35.41
C ALA A 21 8.61 0.53 -34.42
N THR A 22 7.75 0.56 -33.39
CA THR A 22 7.78 1.57 -32.34
C THR A 22 9.08 1.52 -31.53
N TRP A 23 9.55 0.33 -31.18
CA TRP A 23 10.82 0.16 -30.47
C TRP A 23 12.00 0.68 -31.29
N ASN A 24 12.10 0.28 -32.56
CA ASN A 24 13.18 0.70 -33.43
C ASN A 24 13.18 2.22 -33.66
N SER A 25 12.00 2.82 -33.87
CA SER A 25 11.87 4.27 -34.03
C SER A 25 12.32 5.00 -32.77
N TYR A 26 11.73 4.67 -31.61
CA TYR A 26 11.99 5.40 -30.38
C TYR A 26 13.40 5.18 -29.83
N LEU A 27 13.93 3.94 -29.89
CA LEU A 27 15.33 3.68 -29.52
C LEU A 27 16.33 4.29 -30.52
N GLY A 28 15.91 4.49 -31.77
CA GLY A 28 16.70 5.17 -32.81
C GLY A 28 16.83 6.67 -32.59
N GLU A 29 15.88 7.30 -31.90
CA GLU A 29 15.97 8.70 -31.46
C GLU A 29 17.05 8.93 -30.39
N ASN A 30 17.57 7.85 -29.79
CA ASN A 30 18.51 7.88 -28.66
C ASN A 30 18.06 8.81 -27.53
N PRO A 31 16.85 8.62 -26.98
CA PRO A 31 16.34 9.45 -25.90
C PRO A 31 17.19 9.26 -24.65
N ASN A 32 17.39 10.33 -23.89
CA ASN A 32 17.90 10.17 -22.53
C ASN A 32 16.78 9.67 -21.59
N TRP A 33 17.15 9.14 -20.43
CA TRP A 33 16.17 8.56 -19.49
C TRP A 33 15.11 9.56 -19.02
N GLN A 34 15.44 10.86 -18.88
CA GLN A 34 14.51 11.91 -18.44
C GLN A 34 13.42 12.16 -19.49
N GLN A 35 13.80 12.13 -20.77
CA GLN A 35 12.89 12.21 -21.91
C GLN A 35 11.87 11.08 -21.87
N THR A 36 12.33 9.84 -21.70
CA THR A 36 11.42 8.68 -21.59
C THR A 36 10.56 8.75 -20.35
N LEU A 37 11.12 9.17 -19.20
CA LEU A 37 10.36 9.32 -17.96
C LEU A 37 9.19 10.28 -18.16
N VAL A 38 9.43 11.47 -18.71
CA VAL A 38 8.40 12.50 -18.90
C VAL A 38 7.40 12.14 -19.98
N VAL A 39 7.85 11.55 -21.10
CA VAL A 39 6.99 11.27 -22.27
C VAL A 39 6.21 9.97 -22.13
N LEU A 40 6.67 8.98 -21.35
CA LEU A 40 6.05 7.66 -21.35
C LEU A 40 5.87 7.09 -19.94
N THR A 41 6.95 6.97 -19.16
CA THR A 41 6.96 6.18 -17.94
C THR A 41 6.13 6.82 -16.82
N ALA A 42 6.39 8.09 -16.49
CA ALA A 42 5.67 8.78 -15.41
C ALA A 42 4.17 8.96 -15.72
N PRO A 43 3.75 9.35 -16.94
CA PRO A 43 2.33 9.41 -17.30
C PRO A 43 1.63 8.06 -17.11
N LEU A 44 2.24 6.95 -17.54
CA LEU A 44 1.62 5.62 -17.44
C LEU A 44 1.61 5.07 -16.02
N ILE A 45 2.69 5.23 -15.26
CA ILE A 45 2.72 4.86 -13.82
C ILE A 45 1.64 5.65 -13.07
N LEU A 46 1.59 6.98 -13.26
CA LEU A 46 0.61 7.83 -12.59
C LEU A 46 -0.82 7.44 -12.98
N ALA A 47 -1.09 7.24 -14.27
CA ALA A 47 -2.40 6.79 -14.73
C ALA A 47 -2.79 5.45 -14.13
N ASN A 48 -1.86 4.49 -14.08
CA ASN A 48 -2.13 3.15 -13.54
C ASN A 48 -2.47 3.20 -12.04
N ILE A 49 -1.71 3.95 -11.24
CA ILE A 49 -1.96 4.09 -9.79
C ILE A 49 -3.25 4.87 -9.52
N VAL A 50 -3.44 6.03 -10.16
CA VAL A 50 -4.63 6.87 -9.94
C VAL A 50 -5.91 6.15 -10.36
N LEU A 51 -5.92 5.55 -11.55
CA LEU A 51 -7.10 4.83 -12.04
C LEU A 51 -7.32 3.53 -11.27
N GLY A 52 -6.25 2.80 -10.92
CA GLY A 52 -6.35 1.59 -10.11
C GLY A 52 -6.97 1.87 -8.73
N LEU A 53 -6.51 2.92 -8.05
CA LEU A 53 -7.10 3.36 -6.79
C LEU A 53 -8.57 3.79 -6.96
N LEU A 54 -8.89 4.57 -8.00
CA LEU A 54 -10.24 5.08 -8.22
C LEU A 54 -11.24 3.96 -8.49
N LEU A 55 -10.88 3.08 -9.42
CA LEU A 55 -11.73 1.98 -9.84
C LEU A 55 -11.89 0.95 -8.71
N SER A 56 -10.83 0.69 -7.93
CA SER A 56 -10.93 -0.20 -6.77
C SER A 56 -11.92 0.28 -5.72
N ARG A 57 -11.91 1.58 -5.41
CA ARG A 57 -12.85 2.19 -4.45
C ARG A 57 -14.28 2.22 -4.99
N MET A 58 -14.46 2.58 -6.27
CA MET A 58 -15.79 2.63 -6.89
C MET A 58 -16.45 1.25 -6.98
N MET A 59 -15.67 0.20 -7.23
CA MET A 59 -16.20 -1.15 -7.44
C MET A 59 -16.13 -2.03 -6.19
N GLY A 60 -15.69 -1.49 -5.05
CA GLY A 60 -15.55 -2.25 -3.80
C GLY A 60 -14.55 -3.41 -3.90
N THR A 61 -13.62 -3.36 -4.87
CA THR A 61 -12.61 -4.40 -5.06
C THR A 61 -11.38 -4.09 -4.21
N VAL A 62 -10.76 -5.14 -3.66
CA VAL A 62 -9.50 -5.02 -2.92
C VAL A 62 -8.39 -4.57 -3.87
N SER A 63 -8.02 -3.30 -3.77
CA SER A 63 -6.76 -2.81 -4.33
C SER A 63 -5.58 -3.42 -3.56
N PRO A 64 -4.47 -3.76 -4.22
CA PRO A 64 -3.19 -4.03 -3.56
C PRO A 64 -2.73 -2.89 -2.64
N PHE A 65 -3.30 -1.69 -2.83
CA PHE A 65 -3.02 -0.46 -2.09
C PHE A 65 -4.10 -0.12 -1.04
N GLY A 66 -5.02 -1.05 -0.75
CA GLY A 66 -5.91 -1.02 0.43
C GLY A 66 -7.22 -0.22 0.28
N LEU A 67 -8.33 -0.86 0.65
CA LEU A 67 -9.65 -0.24 0.81
C LEU A 67 -9.80 0.57 2.11
N ALA A 68 -8.95 0.32 3.12
CA ALA A 68 -9.12 0.86 4.48
C ALA A 68 -8.17 2.03 4.85
N GLY A 69 -7.21 2.40 3.99
CA GLY A 69 -6.23 3.46 4.28
C GLY A 69 -6.57 4.83 3.70
N ASN A 70 -5.89 5.88 4.19
CA ASN A 70 -5.91 7.24 3.62
C ASN A 70 -5.54 7.20 2.12
N TRP A 71 -6.40 7.75 1.26
CA TRP A 71 -6.21 7.80 -0.19
C TRP A 71 -4.87 8.42 -0.59
N PHE A 72 -4.45 9.48 0.09
CA PHE A 72 -3.17 10.14 -0.20
C PHE A 72 -1.98 9.24 0.15
N ALA A 73 -2.04 8.54 1.29
CA ALA A 73 -0.99 7.60 1.68
C ALA A 73 -0.91 6.42 0.70
N ALA A 74 -2.05 5.88 0.26
CA ALA A 74 -2.09 4.81 -0.75
C ALA A 74 -1.53 5.26 -2.10
N LEU A 75 -1.83 6.49 -2.53
CA LEU A 75 -1.26 7.09 -3.74
C LEU A 75 0.25 7.25 -3.64
N VAL A 76 0.75 7.87 -2.57
CA VAL A 76 2.19 8.11 -2.37
C VAL A 76 2.93 6.79 -2.28
N LEU A 77 2.45 5.84 -1.47
CA LEU A 77 3.07 4.53 -1.33
C LEU A 77 3.06 3.78 -2.66
N GLY A 78 1.94 3.77 -3.39
CA GLY A 78 1.83 3.12 -4.70
C GLY A 78 2.81 3.69 -5.72
N LEU A 79 2.97 5.02 -5.76
CA LEU A 79 3.94 5.68 -6.63
C LEU A 79 5.38 5.33 -6.24
N VAL A 80 5.72 5.38 -4.95
CA VAL A 80 7.07 5.05 -4.46
C VAL A 80 7.43 3.61 -4.81
N MET A 81 6.52 2.67 -4.55
CA MET A 81 6.74 1.24 -4.83
C MET A 81 6.86 0.96 -6.33
N ALA A 82 5.99 1.55 -7.16
CA ALA A 82 6.05 1.39 -8.61
C ALA A 82 7.35 1.95 -9.19
N CYS A 83 7.76 3.15 -8.75
CA CYS A 83 9.01 3.76 -9.17
C CYS A 83 10.23 2.96 -8.70
N ALA A 84 10.22 2.45 -7.46
CA ALA A 84 11.30 1.63 -6.92
C ALA A 84 11.47 0.32 -7.70
N ALA A 85 10.39 -0.45 -7.88
CA ALA A 85 10.42 -1.70 -8.64
C ALA A 85 10.87 -1.48 -10.10
N PHE A 86 10.36 -0.41 -10.74
CA PHE A 86 10.77 -0.05 -12.08
C PHE A 86 12.27 0.31 -12.15
N ALA A 87 12.76 1.11 -11.20
CA ALA A 87 14.18 1.46 -11.13
C ALA A 87 15.06 0.22 -10.93
N VAL A 88 14.69 -0.68 -10.02
CA VAL A 88 15.39 -1.96 -9.80
C VAL A 88 15.49 -2.74 -11.11
N ALA A 89 14.39 -2.89 -11.84
CA ALA A 89 14.40 -3.60 -13.12
C ALA A 89 15.38 -2.94 -14.13
N VAL A 90 15.35 -1.61 -14.26
CA VAL A 90 16.28 -0.88 -15.14
C VAL A 90 17.73 -1.09 -14.74
N PHE A 91 18.05 -0.96 -13.46
CA PHE A 91 19.41 -1.15 -12.96
C PHE A 91 19.91 -2.58 -13.20
N VAL A 92 19.10 -3.59 -12.86
CA VAL A 92 19.49 -5.00 -13.00
C VAL A 92 19.74 -5.37 -14.45
N PHE A 93 18.80 -5.08 -15.36
CA PHE A 93 18.96 -5.41 -16.77
C PHE A 93 20.13 -4.67 -17.41
N ASN A 94 20.32 -3.39 -17.06
CA ASN A 94 21.44 -2.58 -17.54
C ASN A 94 22.79 -3.13 -17.06
N PHE A 95 22.91 -3.41 -15.75
CA PHE A 95 24.13 -3.92 -15.15
C PHE A 95 24.50 -5.30 -15.72
N LEU A 96 23.54 -6.23 -15.73
CA LEU A 96 23.78 -7.58 -16.22
C LEU A 96 24.05 -7.60 -17.73
N ALA A 97 23.59 -6.62 -18.50
CA ALA A 97 23.98 -6.53 -19.90
C ALA A 97 25.50 -6.44 -20.05
N GLY A 98 26.19 -5.68 -19.18
CA GLY A 98 27.65 -5.59 -19.17
C GLY A 98 28.33 -6.90 -18.78
N VAL A 99 27.76 -7.63 -17.80
CA VAL A 99 28.24 -8.95 -17.38
C VAL A 99 28.12 -9.98 -18.51
N PHE A 100 27.07 -9.89 -19.33
CA PHE A 100 26.78 -10.84 -20.40
C PHE A 100 27.24 -10.37 -21.79
N GLY A 101 28.17 -9.41 -21.87
CA GLY A 101 28.82 -9.00 -23.12
C GLY A 101 28.00 -8.04 -24.00
N GLY A 102 26.94 -7.47 -23.46
CA GLY A 102 26.23 -6.33 -24.04
C GLY A 102 26.89 -5.00 -23.67
N LYS A 103 26.19 -3.91 -23.98
CA LYS A 103 26.58 -2.51 -23.78
C LYS A 103 25.63 -1.88 -22.76
N PRO A 104 26.04 -1.77 -21.48
CA PRO A 104 25.29 -1.02 -20.48
C PRO A 104 25.08 0.41 -20.95
N ASP A 105 23.83 0.83 -21.01
CA ASP A 105 23.39 2.19 -21.27
C ASP A 105 22.07 2.38 -20.52
N PHE A 106 22.13 3.15 -19.43
CA PHE A 106 20.99 3.34 -18.56
C PHE A 106 19.80 3.99 -19.30
N SER A 107 20.05 4.93 -20.22
CA SER A 107 18.97 5.59 -20.95
C SER A 107 18.29 4.63 -21.93
N ARG A 108 19.08 3.80 -22.61
CA ARG A 108 18.53 2.77 -23.51
C ARG A 108 17.81 1.66 -22.74
N ALA A 109 18.34 1.22 -21.59
CA ALA A 109 17.66 0.27 -20.71
C ALA A 109 16.32 0.82 -20.21
N PHE A 110 16.31 2.06 -19.74
CA PHE A 110 15.12 2.74 -19.26
C PHE A 110 14.05 2.87 -20.35
N ALA A 111 14.45 3.28 -21.57
CA ALA A 111 13.58 3.33 -22.74
C ALA A 111 13.02 1.95 -23.10
N ALA A 112 13.87 0.93 -23.12
CA ALA A 112 13.47 -0.43 -23.49
C ALA A 112 12.46 -1.02 -22.51
N ILE A 113 12.69 -0.87 -21.20
CA ILE A 113 11.80 -1.39 -20.16
C ILE A 113 10.48 -0.61 -20.14
N SER A 114 10.52 0.72 -20.35
CA SER A 114 9.31 1.54 -20.46
C SER A 114 8.44 1.10 -21.64
N LEU A 115 9.04 0.85 -22.81
CA LEU A 115 8.34 0.36 -23.99
C LEU A 115 7.81 -1.07 -23.79
N ALA A 116 8.57 -1.92 -23.11
CA ALA A 116 8.16 -3.29 -22.83
C ALA A 116 7.00 -3.38 -21.85
N ALA A 117 6.90 -2.44 -20.90
CA ALA A 117 5.89 -2.42 -19.85
C ALA A 117 4.52 -1.87 -20.30
N ILE A 118 4.42 -1.29 -21.50
CA ILE A 118 3.15 -0.76 -22.06
C ILE A 118 2.00 -1.76 -21.95
N PRO A 119 2.14 -3.05 -22.33
CA PRO A 119 1.06 -4.03 -22.23
C PRO A 119 0.59 -4.24 -20.79
N ALA A 120 1.50 -4.34 -19.82
CA ALA A 120 1.13 -4.50 -18.41
C ALA A 120 0.41 -3.26 -17.86
N TRP A 121 0.88 -2.05 -18.17
CA TRP A 121 0.22 -0.83 -17.70
C TRP A 121 -1.17 -0.65 -18.30
N VAL A 122 -1.34 -0.93 -19.59
CA VAL A 122 -2.65 -0.87 -20.24
C VAL A 122 -3.57 -1.97 -19.71
N ALA A 123 -3.06 -3.19 -19.54
CA ALA A 123 -3.79 -4.30 -18.94
C ALA A 123 -4.23 -4.01 -17.50
N GLY A 124 -3.39 -3.36 -16.69
CA GLY A 124 -3.76 -2.96 -15.33
C GLY A 124 -4.92 -1.96 -15.30
N ILE A 125 -4.88 -0.96 -16.19
CA ILE A 125 -5.97 0.04 -16.30
C ILE A 125 -7.27 -0.62 -16.79
N VAL A 126 -7.20 -1.41 -17.86
CA VAL A 126 -8.39 -2.08 -18.43
C VAL A 126 -8.92 -3.16 -17.49
N GLY A 127 -8.03 -3.89 -16.83
CA GLY A 127 -8.37 -4.95 -15.89
C GLY A 127 -9.05 -4.40 -14.64
N ALA A 128 -8.62 -3.23 -14.15
CA ALA A 128 -9.30 -2.54 -13.05
C ALA A 128 -10.73 -2.12 -13.40
N ALA A 129 -11.03 -1.92 -14.69
CA ALA A 129 -12.37 -1.54 -15.14
C ALA A 129 -13.35 -2.72 -15.26
N VAL A 130 -12.85 -3.97 -15.30
CA VAL A 130 -13.67 -5.17 -15.50
C VAL A 130 -13.34 -6.20 -14.41
N PRO A 131 -13.95 -6.11 -13.21
CA PRO A 131 -13.53 -6.87 -12.03
C PRO A 131 -13.37 -8.38 -12.25
N TRP A 132 -14.30 -9.01 -12.97
CA TRP A 132 -14.30 -10.46 -13.18
C TRP A 132 -13.30 -10.93 -14.25
N LEU A 133 -12.87 -10.06 -15.17
CA LEU A 133 -11.81 -10.36 -16.14
C LEU A 133 -10.46 -9.75 -15.76
N GLY A 134 -10.43 -8.84 -14.78
CA GLY A 134 -9.25 -8.07 -14.39
C GLY A 134 -8.01 -8.92 -14.14
N PRO A 135 -8.10 -10.02 -13.37
CA PRO A 135 -6.96 -10.92 -13.16
C PRO A 135 -6.44 -11.56 -14.45
N LEU A 136 -7.33 -12.00 -15.35
CA LEU A 136 -6.94 -12.62 -16.63
C LEU A 136 -6.31 -11.60 -17.58
N ILE A 137 -6.86 -10.39 -17.65
CA ILE A 137 -6.33 -9.28 -18.44
C ILE A 137 -4.94 -8.90 -17.93
N SER A 138 -4.78 -8.76 -16.62
CA SER A 138 -3.50 -8.44 -15.97
C SER A 138 -2.45 -9.52 -16.24
N LEU A 139 -2.84 -10.80 -16.14
CA LEU A 139 -1.97 -11.93 -16.47
C LEU A 139 -1.53 -11.90 -17.94
N ALA A 140 -2.45 -11.65 -18.87
CA ALA A 140 -2.12 -11.50 -20.28
C ALA A 140 -1.13 -10.35 -20.52
N GLY A 141 -1.36 -9.19 -19.90
CA GLY A 141 -0.45 -8.04 -19.96
C GLY A 141 0.95 -8.35 -19.42
N ALA A 142 1.03 -9.09 -18.31
CA ALA A 142 2.30 -9.52 -17.72
C ALA A 142 3.07 -10.47 -18.66
N ILE A 143 2.39 -11.49 -19.22
CA ILE A 143 3.00 -12.43 -20.17
C ILE A 143 3.53 -11.70 -21.41
N VAL A 144 2.73 -10.79 -21.98
CA VAL A 144 3.16 -10.00 -23.15
C VAL A 144 4.36 -9.11 -22.81
N THR A 145 4.38 -8.52 -21.61
CA THR A 145 5.51 -7.71 -21.12
C THR A 145 6.80 -8.53 -21.04
N LEU A 146 6.75 -9.78 -20.55
CA LEU A 146 7.91 -10.67 -20.53
C LEU A 146 8.41 -11.00 -21.94
N VAL A 147 7.49 -11.26 -22.87
CA VAL A 147 7.84 -11.48 -24.29
C VAL A 147 8.47 -10.22 -24.89
N PHE A 148 7.97 -9.03 -24.55
CA PHE A 148 8.51 -7.76 -25.02
C PHE A 148 9.90 -7.52 -24.48
N LEU A 149 10.13 -7.68 -23.16
CA LEU A 149 11.43 -7.55 -22.53
C LEU A 149 12.47 -8.47 -23.18
N TYR A 150 12.12 -9.75 -23.40
CA TYR A 150 13.02 -10.72 -24.06
C TYR A 150 13.43 -10.29 -25.49
N LYS A 151 12.55 -9.59 -26.21
CA LYS A 151 12.80 -9.11 -27.57
C LYS A 151 13.54 -7.77 -27.62
N ILE A 152 13.15 -6.81 -26.78
CA ILE A 152 13.64 -5.43 -26.88
C ILE A 152 14.97 -5.20 -26.16
N LEU A 153 15.25 -5.91 -25.06
CA LEU A 153 16.51 -5.75 -24.32
C LEU A 153 17.77 -6.04 -25.15
N PRO A 154 17.88 -7.12 -25.93
CA PRO A 154 19.04 -7.33 -26.79
C PRO A 154 19.16 -6.26 -27.89
N LEU A 155 18.05 -5.71 -28.38
CA LEU A 155 18.05 -4.59 -29.35
C LEU A 155 18.56 -3.29 -28.70
N ALA A 156 18.17 -3.03 -27.46
CA ALA A 156 18.54 -1.82 -26.75
C ALA A 156 19.99 -1.86 -26.24
N LEU A 157 20.40 -2.98 -25.65
CA LEU A 157 21.67 -3.12 -24.93
C LEU A 157 22.69 -3.96 -25.70
N GLY A 158 22.39 -4.42 -26.91
CA GLY A 158 23.33 -5.18 -27.74
C GLY A 158 23.80 -6.49 -27.09
N VAL A 159 22.96 -7.14 -26.29
CA VAL A 159 23.28 -8.42 -25.66
C VAL A 159 23.41 -9.49 -26.74
N PRO A 160 24.54 -10.25 -26.81
CA PRO A 160 24.74 -11.30 -27.80
C PRO A 160 23.66 -12.38 -27.74
N ASP A 161 23.26 -12.91 -28.91
CA ASP A 161 22.21 -13.92 -29.01
C ASP A 161 22.50 -15.18 -28.18
N SER A 162 23.77 -15.59 -28.11
CA SER A 162 24.22 -16.73 -27.30
C SER A 162 24.08 -16.53 -25.80
N LYS A 163 23.95 -15.29 -25.32
CA LYS A 163 23.80 -14.92 -23.90
C LYS A 163 22.43 -14.35 -23.56
N ARG A 164 21.60 -14.07 -24.56
CA ARG A 164 20.28 -13.44 -24.39
C ARG A 164 19.39 -14.14 -23.37
N VAL A 165 19.23 -15.46 -23.47
CA VAL A 165 18.40 -16.24 -22.54
C VAL A 165 18.95 -16.16 -21.12
N LEU A 166 20.28 -16.29 -20.97
CA LEU A 166 20.94 -16.25 -19.67
C LEU A 166 20.81 -14.86 -19.02
N HIS A 167 21.07 -13.79 -19.78
CA HIS A 167 20.85 -12.41 -19.33
C HIS A 167 19.42 -12.20 -18.86
N PHE A 168 18.44 -12.65 -19.64
CA PHE A 168 17.03 -12.49 -19.31
C PHE A 168 16.64 -13.24 -18.03
N VAL A 169 16.91 -14.54 -17.95
CA VAL A 169 16.52 -15.37 -16.80
C VAL A 169 17.22 -14.93 -15.52
N VAL A 170 18.54 -14.68 -15.56
CA VAL A 170 19.30 -14.23 -14.39
C VAL A 170 18.83 -12.86 -13.92
N SER A 171 18.49 -11.96 -14.85
CA SER A 171 17.93 -10.65 -14.48
C SER A 171 16.58 -10.79 -13.78
N LEU A 172 15.67 -11.62 -14.28
CA LEU A 172 14.37 -11.83 -13.65
C LEU A 172 14.50 -12.43 -12.24
N VAL A 173 15.37 -13.43 -12.07
CA VAL A 173 15.64 -14.02 -10.76
C VAL A 173 16.24 -12.99 -9.80
N LEU A 174 17.19 -12.19 -10.26
CA LEU A 174 17.82 -11.17 -9.42
C LEU A 174 16.85 -10.05 -9.04
N ILE A 175 15.99 -9.60 -9.96
CA ILE A 175 14.93 -8.63 -9.66
C ILE A 175 14.00 -9.22 -8.60
N LEU A 176 13.53 -10.46 -8.76
CA LEU A 176 12.66 -11.12 -7.78
C LEU A 176 13.32 -11.20 -6.40
N VAL A 177 14.61 -11.58 -6.32
CA VAL A 177 15.35 -11.63 -5.05
C VAL A 177 15.46 -10.24 -4.42
N ILE A 178 15.80 -9.21 -5.20
CA ILE A 178 15.89 -7.83 -4.70
C ILE A 178 14.52 -7.35 -4.21
N ASP A 179 13.46 -7.60 -4.96
CA ASP A 179 12.09 -7.20 -4.58
C ASP A 179 11.63 -7.93 -3.31
N ILE A 180 11.97 -9.22 -3.13
CA ILE A 180 11.71 -9.96 -1.88
C ILE A 180 12.49 -9.34 -0.71
N VAL A 181 13.76 -9.00 -0.90
CA VAL A 181 14.58 -8.35 0.14
C VAL A 181 13.99 -6.99 0.50
N ILE A 182 13.62 -6.17 -0.49
CA ILE A 182 12.95 -4.89 -0.28
C ILE A 182 11.64 -5.09 0.48
N ALA A 183 10.79 -6.03 0.04
CA ALA A 183 9.52 -6.31 0.70
C ALA A 183 9.70 -6.83 2.15
N THR A 184 10.74 -7.61 2.41
CA THR A 184 11.06 -8.13 3.75
C THR A 184 11.58 -7.02 4.66
N VAL A 185 12.52 -6.20 4.18
CA VAL A 185 13.07 -5.04 4.91
C VAL A 185 11.99 -4.01 5.19
N LEU A 186 11.06 -3.80 4.26
CA LEU A 186 9.93 -2.89 4.42
C LEU A 186 8.74 -3.52 5.17
N GLY A 187 8.80 -4.79 5.55
CA GLY A 187 7.73 -5.50 6.24
C GLY A 187 6.46 -5.78 5.41
N ILE A 188 6.48 -5.50 4.11
CA ILE A 188 5.35 -5.63 3.18
C ILE A 188 5.00 -7.10 2.89
N GLY A 189 5.98 -8.00 2.96
CA GLY A 189 5.79 -9.44 2.73
C GLY A 189 4.85 -10.15 3.72
N ARG A 190 4.50 -9.51 4.85
CA ARG A 190 3.55 -10.05 5.84
C ARG A 190 2.12 -9.55 5.67
N ALA A 191 1.91 -8.44 4.95
CA ALA A 191 0.59 -7.82 4.76
C ALA A 191 -0.13 -8.23 3.47
N GLY A 192 0.57 -8.92 2.54
CA GLY A 192 0.08 -9.18 1.18
C GLY A 192 -0.28 -10.64 0.85
N THR A 193 -0.08 -11.61 1.76
CA THR A 193 -0.37 -13.03 1.50
C THR A 193 -1.77 -13.47 1.95
N GLY A 194 -2.77 -12.60 1.82
CA GLY A 194 -4.17 -13.00 1.86
C GLY A 194 -4.55 -13.74 0.57
N GLY A 195 -4.09 -14.99 0.41
CA GLY A 195 -4.59 -15.88 -0.65
C GLY A 195 -3.60 -16.78 -1.39
N SER A 196 -2.30 -16.82 -1.04
CA SER A 196 -1.40 -17.82 -1.62
C SER A 196 -0.31 -18.23 -0.63
N SER A 197 -0.63 -19.25 0.16
CA SER A 197 0.32 -20.02 0.95
C SER A 197 1.21 -20.83 0.01
N TYR A 198 2.35 -20.27 -0.38
CA TYR A 198 3.51 -21.10 -0.73
C TYR A 198 4.36 -21.22 0.52
N ASP A 199 3.97 -22.17 1.36
CA ASP A 199 4.72 -22.63 2.53
C ASP A 199 6.02 -23.28 2.04
N LEU A 200 7.07 -22.47 1.92
CA LEU A 200 8.44 -22.94 1.90
C LEU A 200 8.90 -22.90 3.36
N GLY A 201 8.75 -24.07 3.98
CA GLY A 201 8.74 -24.21 5.43
C GLY A 201 9.93 -23.59 6.14
N ASP A 202 9.64 -23.09 7.34
CA ASP A 202 10.63 -23.01 8.39
C ASP A 202 10.14 -23.79 9.61
N ARG A 203 10.66 -25.01 9.71
CA ARG A 203 10.66 -25.78 10.93
C ARG A 203 11.69 -25.15 11.87
N GLY A 204 11.19 -24.37 12.81
CA GLY A 204 11.70 -24.29 14.17
C GLY A 204 13.06 -23.62 14.34
N THR A 205 13.03 -22.36 14.74
CA THR A 205 13.64 -21.86 15.98
C THR A 205 12.80 -20.66 16.41
N GLY A 206 12.18 -20.70 17.59
CA GLY A 206 12.87 -20.21 18.78
C GLY A 206 12.37 -18.80 19.09
N ARG A 207 11.51 -18.73 20.10
CA ARG A 207 11.23 -17.53 20.90
C ARG A 207 12.53 -16.77 21.16
N ASP A 208 12.43 -15.44 21.12
CA ASP A 208 13.40 -14.47 21.66
C ASP A 208 14.70 -14.26 20.85
N ALA A 209 14.64 -13.34 19.90
CA ALA A 209 15.81 -12.61 19.43
C ALA A 209 15.46 -11.13 19.18
N GLY A 210 15.62 -10.31 20.24
CA GLY A 210 15.95 -8.89 20.11
C GLY A 210 14.90 -7.96 19.50
N SER A 211 13.68 -7.95 20.04
CA SER A 211 12.69 -6.91 19.71
C SER A 211 13.15 -5.55 20.27
N MET A 212 13.98 -4.84 19.52
CA MET A 212 14.06 -3.38 19.62
C MET A 212 12.67 -2.82 19.26
N PRO A 213 11.99 -2.05 20.14
CA PRO A 213 10.71 -1.43 19.81
C PRO A 213 10.93 -0.34 18.76
N GLY A 214 10.84 -0.73 17.49
CA GLY A 214 10.86 0.18 16.34
C GLY A 214 9.49 0.22 15.67
N VAL A 215 9.25 1.23 14.84
CA VAL A 215 8.03 1.45 14.05
C VAL A 215 7.51 0.17 13.37
N PHE A 216 8.42 -0.71 12.93
CA PHE A 216 8.07 -1.97 12.25
C PHE A 216 7.54 -3.08 13.18
N GLY A 217 7.96 -3.12 14.45
CA GLY A 217 7.39 -4.04 15.44
C GLY A 217 5.97 -3.63 15.83
N GLU A 218 5.75 -2.32 15.92
CA GLU A 218 4.43 -1.74 16.18
C GLU A 218 3.47 -2.02 15.02
N VAL A 219 3.90 -1.85 13.77
CA VAL A 219 3.07 -2.20 12.58
C VAL A 219 2.69 -3.70 12.56
N GLY A 220 3.61 -4.59 12.94
CA GLY A 220 3.33 -6.02 13.03
C GLY A 220 2.28 -6.35 14.10
N ARG A 221 2.42 -5.76 15.30
CA ARG A 221 1.47 -5.88 16.40
C ARG A 221 0.08 -5.35 16.01
N GLN A 222 0.03 -4.22 15.32
CA GLN A 222 -1.21 -3.63 14.82
C GLN A 222 -1.90 -4.51 13.77
N ALA A 223 -1.14 -5.16 12.89
CA ALA A 223 -1.70 -6.08 11.90
C ALA A 223 -2.30 -7.33 12.55
N GLU A 224 -1.65 -7.88 13.58
CA GLU A 224 -2.17 -9.01 14.38
C GLU A 224 -3.45 -8.62 15.12
N LEU A 225 -3.46 -7.45 15.77
CA LEU A 225 -4.63 -6.89 16.44
C LEU A 225 -5.82 -6.71 15.49
N MET A 226 -5.58 -6.18 14.28
CA MET A 226 -6.61 -6.03 13.25
C MET A 226 -7.12 -7.37 12.73
N ALA A 227 -6.26 -8.37 12.60
CA ALA A 227 -6.67 -9.72 12.18
C ALA A 227 -7.58 -10.36 13.24
N GLU A 228 -7.19 -10.29 14.51
CA GLU A 228 -7.98 -10.80 15.63
C GLU A 228 -9.33 -10.08 15.74
N ALA A 229 -9.34 -8.75 15.61
CA ALA A 229 -10.56 -7.95 15.59
C ALA A 229 -11.47 -8.26 14.38
N GLY A 230 -10.90 -8.67 13.24
CA GLY A 230 -11.63 -9.07 12.04
C GLY A 230 -12.31 -10.45 12.15
N GLU A 231 -11.83 -11.29 13.05
CA GLU A 231 -12.45 -12.59 13.36
C GLU A 231 -13.62 -12.48 14.33
N ASP A 232 -13.71 -11.39 15.09
CA ASP A 232 -14.79 -11.18 16.04
C ASP A 232 -16.15 -11.17 15.34
N ARG A 233 -17.09 -11.93 15.92
CA ARG A 233 -18.50 -11.96 15.54
C ARG A 233 -19.32 -11.60 16.76
N TYR A 234 -20.39 -10.88 16.53
CA TYR A 234 -21.34 -10.49 17.56
C TYR A 234 -22.75 -10.65 17.01
N GLU A 235 -23.64 -11.22 17.80
CA GLU A 235 -25.05 -11.36 17.49
C GLU A 235 -25.84 -10.32 18.28
N PRO A 236 -26.32 -9.24 17.63
CA PRO A 236 -27.08 -8.20 18.31
C PRO A 236 -28.39 -8.71 18.93
N PRO A 237 -28.86 -8.12 20.04
CA PRO A 237 -30.19 -8.38 20.55
C PRO A 237 -31.27 -7.94 19.54
N GLY A 238 -32.35 -8.72 19.46
CA GLY A 238 -33.40 -8.52 18.44
C GLY A 238 -34.21 -7.22 18.58
N ASP A 239 -34.17 -6.58 19.74
CA ASP A 239 -34.78 -5.28 20.02
C ASP A 239 -33.87 -4.09 19.70
N GLY A 240 -32.59 -4.35 19.38
CA GLY A 240 -31.58 -3.33 19.13
C GLY A 240 -31.20 -2.49 20.36
N MET A 241 -31.67 -2.86 21.56
CA MET A 241 -31.44 -2.10 22.77
C MET A 241 -30.06 -2.41 23.33
N VAL A 242 -29.29 -1.35 23.59
CA VAL A 242 -28.01 -1.43 24.28
C VAL A 242 -28.28 -1.63 25.76
N SER A 243 -27.55 -2.56 26.39
CA SER A 243 -27.60 -2.69 27.84
C SER A 243 -26.77 -1.61 28.52
N ARG A 244 -27.13 -1.24 29.75
CA ARG A 244 -26.36 -0.27 30.56
C ARG A 244 -24.91 -0.71 30.78
N GLU A 245 -24.67 -2.01 30.89
CA GLU A 245 -23.32 -2.58 31.02
C GLU A 245 -22.50 -2.35 29.75
N GLN A 246 -23.07 -2.64 28.58
CA GLN A 246 -22.44 -2.39 27.28
C GLN A 246 -22.16 -0.90 27.05
N ALA A 247 -23.11 -0.02 27.39
CA ALA A 247 -22.92 1.43 27.26
C ALA A 247 -21.76 1.92 28.15
N ARG A 248 -21.71 1.47 29.41
CA ARG A 248 -20.60 1.80 30.33
C ARG A 248 -19.27 1.24 29.87
N TRP A 249 -19.27 0.03 29.29
CA TRP A 249 -18.06 -0.57 28.74
C TRP A 249 -17.52 0.25 27.56
N VAL A 250 -18.36 0.63 26.59
CA VAL A 250 -17.97 1.50 25.47
C VAL A 250 -17.46 2.85 25.98
N ALA A 251 -18.16 3.49 26.92
CA ALA A 251 -17.69 4.74 27.52
C ALA A 251 -16.31 4.58 28.19
N GLY A 252 -16.06 3.47 28.88
CA GLY A 252 -14.76 3.16 29.46
C GLY A 252 -13.65 2.92 28.42
N VAL A 253 -13.98 2.36 27.25
CA VAL A 253 -13.03 2.21 26.14
C VAL A 253 -12.70 3.57 25.54
N VAL A 254 -13.73 4.40 25.28
CA VAL A 254 -13.57 5.75 24.73
C VAL A 254 -12.73 6.63 25.66
N ASP A 255 -12.99 6.60 26.97
CA ASP A 255 -12.23 7.39 27.95
C ASP A 255 -10.76 6.99 28.01
N LYS A 256 -10.47 5.69 28.10
CA LYS A 256 -9.09 5.18 28.09
C LYS A 256 -8.36 5.54 26.81
N SER A 257 -9.08 5.47 25.68
CA SER A 257 -8.50 5.81 24.37
C SER A 257 -8.16 7.29 24.31
N ARG A 258 -9.08 8.16 24.74
CA ARG A 258 -8.86 9.61 24.84
C ARG A 258 -7.62 9.96 25.67
N LEU A 259 -7.46 9.34 26.84
CA LEU A 259 -6.27 9.55 27.69
C LEU A 259 -4.98 9.12 26.98
N ALA A 260 -4.99 8.00 26.25
CA ALA A 260 -3.84 7.55 25.47
C ALA A 260 -3.52 8.49 24.29
N TYR A 261 -4.53 9.03 23.60
CA TYR A 261 -4.33 10.07 22.57
C TYR A 261 -3.70 11.33 23.16
N GLU A 262 -4.20 11.82 24.30
CA GLU A 262 -3.71 13.02 24.96
C GLU A 262 -2.24 12.88 25.39
N GLU A 263 -1.88 11.73 25.98
CA GLU A 263 -0.51 11.43 26.40
C GLU A 263 0.46 11.38 25.20
N GLU A 264 0.09 10.67 24.14
CA GLU A 264 0.97 10.52 22.97
C GLU A 264 1.07 11.84 22.18
N MET A 265 0.00 12.63 22.08
CA MET A 265 0.05 13.96 21.48
C MET A 265 0.93 14.93 22.28
N ALA A 266 0.85 14.91 23.60
CA ALA A 266 1.74 15.72 24.45
C ALA A 266 3.21 15.31 24.27
N ARG A 267 3.47 14.01 24.14
CA ARG A 267 4.81 13.48 23.83
C ARG A 267 5.30 13.94 22.45
N LEU A 268 4.47 13.87 21.42
CA LEU A 268 4.80 14.32 20.07
C LEU A 268 5.05 15.82 20.00
N GLN A 269 4.26 16.61 20.72
CA GLN A 269 4.45 18.05 20.81
C GLN A 269 5.80 18.39 21.45
N LYS A 270 6.14 17.75 22.56
CA LYS A 270 7.46 17.91 23.19
C LYS A 270 8.59 17.50 22.25
N LEU A 271 8.40 16.42 21.49
CA LEU A 271 9.38 15.97 20.50
C LEU A 271 9.56 16.98 19.36
N ALA A 272 8.47 17.60 18.92
CA ALA A 272 8.50 18.64 17.89
C ALA A 272 9.25 19.88 18.38
N GLU A 273 8.97 20.35 19.61
CA GLU A 273 9.68 21.48 20.25
C GLU A 273 11.19 21.20 20.37
N GLU A 274 11.60 19.99 20.80
CA GLU A 274 13.01 19.59 20.92
C GLU A 274 13.77 19.56 19.58
N VAL A 275 13.05 19.38 18.46
CA VAL A 275 13.64 19.32 17.11
C VAL A 275 13.64 20.70 16.45
N ASP A 276 12.59 21.51 16.64
CA ASP A 276 12.47 22.85 16.06
C ASP A 276 13.53 23.81 16.63
N ASP A 277 13.94 23.61 17.89
CA ASP A 277 15.03 24.35 18.54
C ASP A 277 16.44 24.04 17.97
N LYS A 278 16.56 23.12 17.00
CA LYS A 278 17.85 22.71 16.41
C LYS A 278 17.95 23.08 14.93
N GLU A 279 18.84 24.02 14.60
CA GLU A 279 19.14 24.42 13.20
C GLU A 279 19.64 23.28 12.29
N ASN A 280 20.21 22.20 12.85
CA ASN A 280 20.63 21.01 12.12
C ASN A 280 20.31 19.73 12.93
N PRO A 281 19.23 18.99 12.63
CA PRO A 281 18.87 17.78 13.35
C PRO A 281 19.92 16.67 13.15
N SER A 282 20.28 15.98 14.23
CA SER A 282 21.19 14.84 14.17
C SER A 282 20.51 13.59 13.59
N PRO A 283 21.26 12.58 13.13
CA PRO A 283 20.68 11.29 12.74
C PRO A 283 19.80 10.65 13.83
N GLY A 284 20.09 10.89 15.11
CA GLY A 284 19.26 10.44 16.23
C GLY A 284 17.94 11.21 16.36
N ASP A 285 17.94 12.51 16.04
CA ASP A 285 16.73 13.35 16.02
C ASP A 285 15.82 12.95 14.86
N MET A 286 16.40 12.60 13.70
CA MET A 286 15.65 12.05 12.57
C MET A 286 14.99 10.71 12.93
N VAL A 287 15.71 9.80 13.60
CA VAL A 287 15.14 8.52 14.08
C VAL A 287 13.97 8.74 15.04
N LYS A 288 14.09 9.71 15.96
CA LYS A 288 13.00 10.08 16.87
C LYS A 288 11.78 10.63 16.11
N MET A 289 11.97 11.49 15.11
CA MET A 289 10.87 11.98 14.27
C MET A 289 10.17 10.83 13.53
N TYR A 290 10.94 9.89 12.96
CA TYR A 290 10.38 8.69 12.33
C TYR A 290 9.61 7.80 13.33
N GLN A 291 10.09 7.67 14.57
CA GLN A 291 9.37 6.96 15.63
C GLN A 291 8.05 7.66 15.99
N GLY A 292 8.03 8.99 16.06
CA GLY A 292 6.81 9.77 16.26
C GLY A 292 5.79 9.61 15.12
N MET A 293 6.23 9.45 13.88
CA MET A 293 5.32 9.13 12.77
C MET A 293 4.66 7.74 12.93
N GLY A 294 5.39 6.77 13.49
CA GLY A 294 4.85 5.45 13.80
C GLY A 294 3.77 5.48 14.86
N SER A 295 3.93 6.30 15.90
CA SER A 295 2.93 6.43 16.95
C SER A 295 1.66 7.17 16.50
N VAL A 296 1.76 8.12 15.58
CA VAL A 296 0.57 8.73 14.93
C VAL A 296 -0.25 7.69 14.14
N LEU A 297 0.37 6.66 13.60
CA LEU A 297 -0.35 5.59 12.92
C LEU A 297 -1.09 4.69 13.92
N SER A 298 -0.47 4.33 15.05
CA SER A 298 -1.10 3.56 16.13
C SER A 298 -2.23 4.32 16.82
N LEU A 299 -2.22 5.66 16.76
CA LEU A 299 -3.34 6.47 17.22
C LEU A 299 -4.65 6.06 16.51
N ASN A 300 -4.67 5.58 15.28
CA ASN A 300 -5.94 5.21 14.61
C ASN A 300 -6.57 3.89 15.12
N THR A 301 -5.88 3.15 15.99
CA THR A 301 -6.29 1.82 16.44
C THR A 301 -6.37 1.68 17.96
N VAL A 302 -6.21 2.78 18.71
CA VAL A 302 -6.19 2.79 20.17
C VAL A 302 -7.44 2.16 20.77
N GLU A 303 -8.63 2.49 20.26
CA GLU A 303 -9.87 1.90 20.76
C GLU A 303 -9.89 0.37 20.58
N MET A 304 -9.42 -0.12 19.43
CA MET A 304 -9.30 -1.55 19.15
C MET A 304 -8.31 -2.21 20.11
N GLU A 305 -7.19 -1.55 20.38
CA GLU A 305 -6.19 -2.03 21.32
C GLU A 305 -6.75 -2.13 22.74
N VAL A 306 -7.48 -1.11 23.19
CA VAL A 306 -8.13 -1.11 24.51
C VAL A 306 -9.18 -2.23 24.61
N VAL A 307 -9.96 -2.46 23.54
CA VAL A 307 -10.95 -3.53 23.50
C VAL A 307 -10.29 -4.90 23.58
N LYS A 308 -9.32 -5.19 22.70
CA LYS A 308 -8.70 -6.53 22.62
C LYS A 308 -7.79 -6.82 23.81
N SER A 309 -7.03 -5.84 24.29
CA SER A 309 -6.21 -6.01 25.52
C SER A 309 -7.07 -6.25 26.77
N GLY A 310 -8.30 -5.72 26.79
CA GLY A 310 -9.30 -6.00 27.81
C GLY A 310 -10.03 -7.34 27.65
N GLY A 311 -9.71 -8.14 26.63
CA GLY A 311 -10.42 -9.38 26.29
C GLY A 311 -11.82 -9.17 25.71
N GLY A 312 -12.12 -7.96 25.24
CA GLY A 312 -13.41 -7.59 24.66
C GLY A 312 -13.57 -8.00 23.19
N ASN A 313 -14.81 -8.01 22.73
CA ASN A 313 -15.18 -8.32 21.35
C ASN A 313 -15.30 -7.04 20.52
N TRP A 314 -14.52 -6.93 19.45
CA TRP A 314 -14.50 -5.74 18.59
C TRP A 314 -15.80 -5.51 17.81
N ALA A 315 -16.46 -6.59 17.37
CA ALA A 315 -17.74 -6.49 16.68
C ALA A 315 -18.86 -6.00 17.61
N GLU A 316 -18.86 -6.43 18.87
CA GLU A 316 -19.76 -5.92 19.91
C GLU A 316 -19.51 -4.43 20.19
N TYR A 317 -18.25 -4.05 20.37
CA TYR A 317 -17.86 -2.65 20.58
C TYR A 317 -18.40 -1.73 19.48
N LEU A 318 -18.16 -2.09 18.21
CA LEU A 318 -18.62 -1.31 17.06
C LEU A 318 -20.15 -1.20 17.02
N TRP A 319 -20.84 -2.31 17.28
CA TRP A 319 -22.30 -2.33 17.28
C TRP A 319 -22.88 -1.41 18.37
N VAL A 320 -22.39 -1.52 19.61
CA VAL A 320 -22.86 -0.69 20.73
C VAL A 320 -22.56 0.78 20.47
N LYS A 321 -21.33 1.10 20.00
CA LYS A 321 -20.92 2.46 19.65
C LYS A 321 -21.84 3.05 18.58
N GLU A 322 -22.17 2.28 17.55
CA GLU A 322 -23.10 2.68 16.49
C GLU A 322 -24.52 2.94 17.00
N GLN A 323 -25.04 2.08 17.88
CA GLN A 323 -26.38 2.27 18.46
C GLN A 323 -26.48 3.56 19.31
N LEU A 324 -25.47 3.83 20.14
CA LEU A 324 -25.42 5.05 20.96
C LEU A 324 -25.29 6.31 20.08
N ARG A 325 -24.46 6.24 19.03
CA ARG A 325 -24.32 7.32 18.06
C ARG A 325 -25.62 7.62 17.32
N ASN A 326 -26.30 6.58 16.84
CA ASN A 326 -27.58 6.73 16.15
C ASN A 326 -28.65 7.34 17.06
N ALA A 327 -28.70 6.90 18.32
CA ALA A 327 -29.59 7.47 19.33
C ALA A 327 -29.28 8.94 19.62
N GLN A 328 -28.01 9.32 19.71
CA GLN A 328 -27.57 10.72 19.86
C GLN A 328 -28.00 11.58 18.66
N LEU A 329 -27.74 11.12 17.42
CA LEU A 329 -28.05 11.86 16.21
C LEU A 329 -29.55 12.12 16.05
N GLN A 330 -30.38 11.14 16.40
CA GLN A 330 -31.83 11.23 16.35
C GLN A 330 -32.44 11.84 17.62
N ARG A 331 -31.63 12.16 18.64
CA ARG A 331 -32.08 12.67 19.94
C ARG A 331 -33.16 11.78 20.60
N GLY A 332 -33.04 10.47 20.40
CA GLY A 332 -34.02 9.49 20.89
C GLY A 332 -35.36 9.46 20.17
N GLU A 333 -35.54 10.20 19.07
CA GLU A 333 -36.80 10.24 18.33
C GLU A 333 -36.94 9.07 17.33
N GLY A 334 -38.17 8.56 17.15
CA GLY A 334 -38.52 7.66 16.04
C GLY A 334 -38.65 6.18 16.38
N SER A 335 -38.22 5.72 17.56
CA SER A 335 -38.53 4.36 18.08
C SER A 335 -38.24 4.24 19.57
N ASP A 336 -38.86 3.26 20.24
CA ASP A 336 -38.59 2.94 21.66
C ASP A 336 -37.12 2.56 21.88
N THR A 337 -36.49 1.88 20.91
CA THR A 337 -35.06 1.54 20.93
C THR A 337 -34.18 2.78 20.92
N LEU A 338 -34.50 3.78 20.07
CA LEU A 338 -33.74 5.04 20.02
C LEU A 338 -33.90 5.83 21.31
N ALA A 339 -35.11 5.88 21.87
CA ALA A 339 -35.36 6.55 23.15
C ALA A 339 -34.54 5.91 24.29
N HIS A 340 -34.59 4.59 24.42
CA HIS A 340 -33.83 3.84 25.43
C HIS A 340 -32.31 4.02 25.28
N ASN A 341 -31.77 3.87 24.07
CA ASN A 341 -30.34 4.05 23.81
C ASN A 341 -29.89 5.50 24.03
N TYR A 342 -30.78 6.48 23.80
CA TYR A 342 -30.50 7.90 24.02
C TYR A 342 -30.44 8.25 25.50
N GLU A 343 -31.30 7.66 26.35
CA GLU A 343 -31.20 7.79 27.80
C GLU A 343 -29.83 7.29 28.31
N LEU A 344 -29.36 6.14 27.80
CA LEU A 344 -28.03 5.63 28.16
C LEU A 344 -26.89 6.52 27.66
N TYR A 345 -27.04 7.13 26.49
CA TYR A 345 -26.09 8.13 25.99
C TYR A 345 -26.05 9.36 26.91
N GLN A 346 -27.21 9.90 27.31
CA GLN A 346 -27.31 11.08 28.17
C GLN A 346 -26.64 10.87 29.54
N GLU A 347 -26.77 9.67 30.11
CA GLU A 347 -26.08 9.33 31.37
C GLU A 347 -24.56 9.34 31.26
N LEU A 348 -24.01 9.14 30.06
CA LEU A 348 -22.59 9.02 29.76
C LEU A 348 -22.09 10.16 28.85
N GLU A 349 -22.87 11.23 28.73
CA GLU A 349 -22.63 12.32 27.76
C GLU A 349 -21.24 12.93 27.97
N ASP A 350 -20.86 13.22 29.21
CA ASP A 350 -19.55 13.79 29.55
C ASP A 350 -18.36 12.97 29.02
N THR A 351 -18.54 11.65 28.85
CA THR A 351 -17.50 10.75 28.36
C THR A 351 -17.58 10.50 26.85
N LEU A 352 -18.80 10.45 26.30
CA LEU A 352 -19.05 10.06 24.91
C LEU A 352 -19.14 11.26 23.95
N GLN A 353 -19.35 12.48 24.46
CA GLN A 353 -19.52 13.67 23.65
C GLN A 353 -18.25 13.99 22.83
N GLY A 354 -18.42 14.14 21.52
CA GLY A 354 -17.33 14.43 20.58
C GLY A 354 -16.48 13.21 20.17
N GLN A 355 -16.84 11.99 20.62
CA GLN A 355 -16.08 10.76 20.36
C GLN A 355 -16.88 9.67 19.60
N LEU A 356 -18.21 9.86 19.43
CA LEU A 356 -19.12 8.94 18.74
C LEU A 356 -19.26 9.20 17.23
#